data_AF-A0A520GJP4-F1
#
_entry.id   AF-A0A520GJP4-F1
#
_cell.length_a   1.000
_cell.length_b   1.000
_cell.length_c   1.000
_cell.angle_alpha   90.00
_cell.angle_beta   90.00
_cell.angle_gamma   90.00
#
_symmetry.space_group_name_H-M   'P 1'
#
loop_
_entity.id
_entity.type
_entity.pdbx_description
1 polymer ?
#
loop_
_entity_poly.entity_id
_entity_poly.type
_entity_poly.pdbx_seq_one_letter_code
_entity_poly.pdbx_strand_id
1 'polypeptide(L)'
;MATPPVNLQRVENALRELDQILGNLQQRADVPFYGPTMLASMNAIDQELALRAEKARYEAQPEDSALHFCITSAVALLEVSQVLLNRSANPSPQDRERQWKTLVAYTKTAGRSAYRAASILTDQKDY
;
A
#
# COMPACT_ATOMS: atom_id res chain seq x y z
N MET A 1 14.41 -11.83 30.29
CA MET A 1 15.16 -11.20 29.17
C MET A 1 14.21 -10.26 28.47
N ALA A 2 14.47 -8.95 28.50
CA ALA A 2 13.65 -7.98 27.78
C ALA A 2 13.98 -8.07 26.28
N THR A 3 12.97 -8.25 25.44
CA THR A 3 13.08 -8.20 23.98
C THR A 3 13.77 -6.89 23.59
N PRO A 4 14.79 -6.89 22.72
CA PRO A 4 15.38 -5.63 22.27
C PRO A 4 14.26 -4.75 21.68
N PRO A 5 14.24 -3.44 21.99
CA PRO A 5 13.23 -2.56 21.44
C PRO A 5 13.26 -2.70 19.92
N VAL A 6 12.09 -2.88 19.31
CA VAL A 6 11.96 -2.89 17.85
C VAL A 6 12.64 -1.62 17.35
N ASN A 7 13.75 -1.79 16.63
CA ASN A 7 14.59 -0.67 16.24
C ASN A 7 13.92 0.04 15.05
N LEU A 8 13.51 1.29 15.25
CA LEU A 8 12.93 2.15 14.21
C LEU A 8 13.75 2.13 12.92
N GLN A 9 15.09 2.10 13.04
CA GLN A 9 16.00 2.02 11.90
C GLN A 9 15.75 0.78 11.04
N ARG A 10 15.37 -0.36 11.63
CA ARG A 10 15.07 -1.59 10.89
C ARG A 10 13.77 -1.45 10.10
N VAL A 11 12.77 -0.76 10.66
CA VAL A 11 11.51 -0.46 9.97
C VAL A 11 11.77 0.48 8.78
N GLU A 12 12.56 1.52 8.98
CA GLU A 12 12.95 2.47 7.92
C GLU A 12 13.77 1.81 6.80
N ASN A 13 14.68 0.89 7.16
CA ASN A 13 15.41 0.11 6.17
C ASN A 13 14.46 -0.78 5.36
N ALA A 14 13.54 -1.48 6.02
CA ALA A 14 12.57 -2.33 5.34
C ALA A 14 11.66 -1.53 4.38
N LEU A 15 11.20 -0.34 4.80
CA LEU A 15 10.42 0.55 3.93
C LEU A 15 11.20 0.92 2.66
N ARG A 16 12.47 1.32 2.79
CA ARG A 16 13.32 1.65 1.63
C ARG A 16 13.50 0.49 0.67
N GLU A 17 13.68 -0.73 1.17
CA GLU A 17 13.81 -1.92 0.33
C GLU A 17 12.49 -2.23 -0.42
N LEU A 18 11.35 -2.12 0.26
CA LEU A 18 10.05 -2.34 -0.38
C LEU A 18 9.73 -1.25 -1.42
N ASP A 19 10.11 0.00 -1.19
CA ASP A 19 9.97 1.09 -2.18
C ASP A 19 10.79 0.80 -3.44
N GLN A 20 12.00 0.27 -3.30
CA GLN A 20 12.81 -0.17 -4.46
C GLN A 20 12.15 -1.32 -5.21
N ILE A 21 11.59 -2.30 -4.49
CA ILE A 21 10.83 -3.40 -5.10
C ILE A 21 9.63 -2.85 -5.88
N LEU A 22 8.87 -1.91 -5.29
CA LEU A 22 7.75 -1.28 -5.98
C LEU A 22 8.19 -0.50 -7.23
N GLY A 23 9.28 0.26 -7.15
CA GLY A 23 9.84 0.96 -8.31
C GLY A 23 10.21 0.01 -9.44
N ASN A 24 10.83 -1.13 -9.10
CA ASN A 24 11.19 -2.16 -10.10
C ASN A 24 9.95 -2.83 -10.70
N LEU A 25 8.90 -3.09 -9.90
CA LEU A 25 7.63 -3.62 -10.39
C LEU A 25 6.90 -2.62 -11.29
N GLN A 26 6.96 -1.32 -10.98
CA GLN A 26 6.40 -0.26 -11.83
C GLN A 26 7.16 -0.11 -13.14
N GLN A 27 8.49 -0.21 -13.14
CA GLN A 27 9.29 -0.16 -14.38
C GLN A 27 9.04 -1.35 -15.31
N ARG A 28 8.66 -2.51 -14.76
CA ARG A 28 8.21 -3.66 -15.56
C ARG A 28 6.80 -3.50 -16.11
N ALA A 29 6.03 -2.54 -15.59
CA ALA A 29 4.66 -2.31 -16.00
C ALA A 29 4.62 -1.16 -17.03
N ASP A 30 4.29 -1.48 -18.28
CA ASP A 30 4.04 -0.50 -19.35
C ASP A 30 2.77 0.37 -19.12
N VAL A 31 2.05 0.18 -18.00
CA VAL A 31 0.79 0.87 -17.70
C VAL A 31 0.89 1.66 -16.39
N PRO A 32 0.61 2.98 -16.39
CA PRO A 32 0.67 3.82 -15.20
C PRO A 32 -0.29 3.32 -14.11
N PHE A 33 0.22 3.17 -12.88
CA PHE A 33 -0.63 3.00 -11.71
C PHE A 33 -1.16 4.37 -11.28
N TYR A 34 -2.48 4.53 -11.26
CA TYR A 34 -3.10 5.75 -10.79
C TYR A 34 -3.48 5.60 -9.31
N GLY A 35 -2.71 6.24 -8.43
CA GLY A 35 -3.04 6.31 -7.01
C GLY A 35 -4.41 6.98 -6.78
N PRO A 36 -5.07 6.75 -5.62
CA PRO A 36 -6.41 7.28 -5.32
C PRO A 36 -6.51 8.80 -5.50
N THR A 37 -5.44 9.52 -5.15
CA THR A 37 -5.34 10.98 -5.27
C THR A 37 -5.23 11.44 -6.72
N MET A 38 -4.53 10.69 -7.59
CA MET A 38 -4.43 11.02 -9.01
C MET A 38 -5.75 10.72 -9.73
N LEU A 39 -6.41 9.60 -9.42
CA LEU A 39 -7.74 9.28 -9.95
C LEU A 39 -8.79 10.33 -9.57
N ALA A 40 -8.75 10.85 -8.34
CA ALA A 40 -9.68 11.89 -7.87
C ALA A 40 -9.48 13.26 -8.55
N SER A 41 -8.30 13.50 -9.13
CA SER A 41 -7.98 14.72 -9.88
C SER A 41 -8.26 14.62 -11.39
N MET A 42 -8.60 13.44 -11.89
CA MET A 42 -8.92 13.20 -13.29
C MET A 42 -10.39 13.55 -13.60
N ASN A 43 -10.68 13.89 -14.86
CA ASN A 43 -12.07 13.94 -15.29
C ASN A 43 -12.68 12.52 -15.34
N ALA A 44 -14.01 12.42 -15.38
CA ALA A 44 -14.70 11.14 -15.28
C ALA A 44 -14.32 10.14 -16.40
N ILE A 45 -14.03 10.63 -17.61
CA ILE A 45 -13.65 9.81 -18.76
C ILE A 45 -12.24 9.22 -18.54
N ASP A 46 -11.30 10.07 -18.11
CA ASP A 46 -9.92 9.65 -17.84
C ASP A 46 -9.84 8.70 -16.65
N GLN A 47 -10.68 8.91 -15.62
CA GLN A 47 -10.79 8.01 -14.49
C GLN A 47 -11.30 6.63 -14.91
N GLU A 48 -12.33 6.58 -15.77
CA GLU A 48 -12.86 5.31 -16.26
C GLU A 48 -11.88 4.59 -17.19
N LEU A 49 -11.16 5.33 -18.04
CA LEU A 49 -10.12 4.77 -18.90
C LEU A 49 -8.96 4.20 -18.08
N ALA A 50 -8.54 4.91 -17.04
CA ALA A 50 -7.51 4.46 -16.09
C ALA A 50 -7.93 3.18 -15.37
N LEU A 51 -9.17 3.09 -14.89
CA LEU A 51 -9.70 1.90 -14.22
C LEU A 51 -9.81 0.71 -15.16
N ARG A 52 -10.21 0.92 -16.43
CA ARG A 52 -10.26 -0.15 -17.44
C ARG A 52 -8.86 -0.66 -17.79
N ALA A 53 -7.90 0.24 -17.97
CA ALA A 53 -6.51 -0.14 -18.23
C ALA A 53 -5.90 -0.91 -17.04
N GLU A 54 -6.21 -0.48 -15.82
CA GLU A 54 -5.80 -1.18 -14.60
C GLU A 54 -6.39 -2.61 -14.56
N LYS A 55 -7.69 -2.76 -14.84
CA LYS A 55 -8.37 -4.06 -14.87
C LYS A 55 -7.79 -5.00 -15.95
N ALA A 56 -7.60 -4.50 -17.16
CA ALA A 56 -7.03 -5.28 -18.26
C ALA A 56 -5.62 -5.80 -17.92
N ARG A 57 -4.83 -5.05 -17.15
CA ARG A 57 -3.52 -5.50 -16.68
C ARG A 57 -3.60 -6.61 -15.65
N TYR A 58 -4.56 -6.53 -14.72
CA TYR A 58 -4.77 -7.60 -13.74
C TYR A 58 -5.10 -8.93 -14.41
N GLU A 59 -5.88 -8.87 -15.49
CA GLU A 59 -6.21 -10.05 -16.29
C GLU A 59 -5.00 -10.57 -17.08
N ALA A 60 -4.15 -9.67 -17.60
CA ALA A 60 -2.98 -10.06 -18.39
C ALA A 60 -1.82 -10.64 -17.55
N GLN A 61 -1.61 -10.14 -16.33
CA GLN A 61 -0.51 -10.54 -15.43
C GLN A 61 -0.99 -10.55 -13.96
N PRO A 62 -1.80 -11.56 -13.57
CA PRO A 62 -2.42 -11.60 -12.25
C PRO A 62 -1.41 -11.77 -11.12
N GLU A 63 -0.36 -12.58 -11.28
CA GLU A 63 0.67 -12.79 -10.24
C GLU A 63 1.49 -11.53 -9.98
N ASP A 64 1.94 -10.84 -11.03
CA ASP A 64 2.70 -9.58 -10.88
C ASP A 64 1.84 -8.47 -10.27
N SER A 65 0.56 -8.42 -10.66
CA SER A 65 -0.40 -7.48 -10.08
C SER A 65 -0.68 -7.79 -8.61
N ALA A 66 -0.86 -9.06 -8.26
CA ALA A 66 -1.03 -9.48 -6.88
C ALA A 66 0.23 -9.20 -6.03
N LEU A 67 1.43 -9.45 -6.58
CA LEU A 67 2.69 -9.12 -5.92
C LEU A 67 2.77 -7.62 -5.61
N HIS A 68 2.45 -6.75 -6.57
CA HIS A 68 2.40 -5.30 -6.36
C HIS A 68 1.49 -4.92 -5.17
N PHE A 69 0.30 -5.51 -5.09
CA PHE A 69 -0.63 -5.25 -3.99
C PHE A 69 -0.17 -5.82 -2.65
N CYS A 70 0.47 -7.00 -2.64
CA CYS A 70 1.08 -7.57 -1.45
C CYS A 70 2.18 -6.66 -0.90
N ILE A 71 3.09 -6.16 -1.75
CA ILE A 71 4.15 -5.25 -1.33
C ILE A 71 3.57 -3.92 -0.84
N THR A 72 2.58 -3.36 -1.54
CA THR A 72 1.86 -2.14 -1.09
C THR A 72 1.23 -2.33 0.29
N SER A 73 0.65 -3.52 0.54
CA SER A 73 0.09 -3.85 1.85
C SER A 73 1.16 -3.89 2.94
N ALA A 74 2.31 -4.50 2.65
CA ALA A 74 3.44 -4.59 3.57
C ALA A 74 4.02 -3.21 3.91
N VAL A 75 4.17 -2.32 2.93
CA VAL A 75 4.59 -0.92 3.13
C VAL A 75 3.65 -0.22 4.11
N ALA A 76 2.34 -0.26 3.85
CA ALA A 76 1.36 0.40 4.71
C ALA A 76 1.36 -0.15 6.16
N LEU A 77 1.62 -1.44 6.37
CA LEU A 77 1.77 -2.02 7.72
C LEU A 77 3.07 -1.58 8.42
N LEU A 78 4.16 -1.40 7.66
CA LEU A 78 5.41 -0.87 8.20
C LEU A 78 5.29 0.63 8.53
N GLU A 79 4.54 1.41 7.76
CA GLU A 79 4.21 2.80 8.09
C GLU A 79 3.38 2.89 9.37
N VAL A 80 2.39 2.01 9.57
CA VAL A 80 1.67 1.86 10.85
C VAL A 80 2.66 1.58 11.98
N SER A 81 3.58 0.64 11.77
CA SER A 81 4.60 0.28 12.76
C SER A 81 5.50 1.47 13.10
N GLN A 82 5.93 2.24 12.10
CA GLN A 82 6.74 3.45 12.28
C GLN A 82 6.00 4.50 13.11
N VAL A 83 4.73 4.77 12.80
CA VAL A 83 3.89 5.72 13.54
C VAL A 83 3.71 5.29 15.01
N LEU A 84 3.60 3.99 15.27
CA LEU A 84 3.47 3.45 16.63
C LEU A 84 4.78 3.55 17.43
N LEU A 85 5.94 3.35 16.77
CA LEU A 85 7.26 3.46 17.38
C LEU A 85 7.65 4.93 17.64
N ASN A 86 7.27 5.85 16.76
CA ASN A 86 7.56 7.29 16.86
C ASN A 86 6.54 8.08 17.71
N ARG A 87 5.95 7.45 18.73
CA ARG A 87 5.03 8.16 19.63
C ARG A 87 5.77 9.25 20.41
N SER A 88 5.25 10.48 20.34
CA SER A 88 5.68 11.56 21.22
C SER A 88 5.43 11.18 22.68
N ALA A 89 6.35 11.56 23.58
CA ALA A 89 6.24 11.26 25.01
C ALA A 89 5.03 11.97 25.66
N ASN A 90 4.64 13.14 25.15
CA ASN A 90 3.48 13.92 25.62
C ASN A 90 2.73 14.56 24.44
N PRO A 91 1.93 13.79 23.68
CA PRO A 91 1.17 14.33 22.57
C PRO A 91 -0.07 15.06 23.09
N SER A 92 -0.39 16.21 22.48
CA SER A 92 -1.64 16.92 22.75
C SER A 92 -2.86 16.06 22.34
N PRO A 93 -4.07 16.36 22.83
CA PRO A 93 -5.27 15.66 22.38
C PRO A 93 -5.47 15.71 20.86
N GLN A 94 -5.13 16.83 20.22
CA GLN A 94 -5.21 17.00 18.77
C GLN A 94 -4.18 16.13 18.03
N ASP A 95 -2.94 16.07 18.55
CA ASP A 95 -1.88 15.21 17.96
C ASP A 95 -2.26 13.73 18.05
N ARG A 96 -2.84 13.31 19.19
CA ARG A 96 -3.35 11.95 19.36
C ARG A 96 -4.43 11.65 18.33
N GLU A 97 -5.42 12.53 18.19
CA GLU A 97 -6.50 12.34 17.21
C GLU A 97 -5.95 12.21 15.79
N ARG A 98 -5.03 13.10 15.40
CA ARG A 98 -4.37 13.05 14.08
C ARG A 98 -3.64 11.72 13.88
N GLN A 99 -2.86 11.29 14.88
CA GLN A 99 -2.13 10.03 14.84
C GLN A 99 -3.07 8.83 14.68
N TRP A 100 -4.19 8.80 15.40
CA TRP A 100 -5.20 7.74 15.27
C TRP A 100 -5.83 7.72 13.88
N LYS A 101 -6.19 8.88 13.33
CA LYS A 101 -6.71 8.97 11.96
C LYS A 101 -5.71 8.44 10.94
N THR A 102 -4.43 8.77 11.07
CA THR A 102 -3.35 8.25 10.22
C THR A 102 -3.23 6.73 10.34
N LEU A 103 -3.19 6.18 11.56
CA LEU A 103 -3.10 4.74 11.79
C LEU A 103 -4.29 3.99 11.15
N VAL A 104 -5.51 4.52 11.30
CA VAL A 104 -6.71 3.95 10.68
C VAL A 104 -6.62 4.00 9.15
N ALA A 105 -6.14 5.11 8.59
CA ALA A 105 -5.99 5.26 7.15
C ALA A 105 -5.00 4.24 6.58
N TYR A 106 -3.79 4.14 7.14
CA TYR A 106 -2.79 3.18 6.68
C TYR A 106 -3.22 1.73 6.87
N THR A 107 -3.86 1.40 7.99
CA THR A 107 -4.37 0.04 8.22
C THR A 107 -5.46 -0.32 7.20
N LYS A 108 -6.33 0.62 6.83
CA LYS A 108 -7.33 0.43 5.77
C LYS A 108 -6.68 0.23 4.40
N THR A 109 -5.64 1.01 4.09
CA THR A 109 -4.87 0.84 2.85
C THR A 109 -4.25 -0.55 2.80
N ALA A 110 -3.57 -0.98 3.88
CA ALA A 110 -2.99 -2.30 3.98
C ALA A 110 -4.01 -3.42 3.72
N GLY A 111 -5.16 -3.36 4.41
CA GLY A 111 -6.22 -4.35 4.27
C GLY A 111 -6.82 -4.38 2.87
N ARG A 112 -7.08 -3.22 2.26
CA ARG A 112 -7.62 -3.14 0.88
C ARG A 112 -6.64 -3.70 -0.14
N SER A 113 -5.35 -3.38 0.00
CA SER A 113 -4.33 -3.92 -0.91
C SER A 113 -4.20 -5.42 -0.79
N ALA A 114 -4.12 -5.97 0.44
CA ALA A 114 -4.08 -7.42 0.64
C ALA A 114 -5.33 -8.11 0.08
N TYR A 115 -6.50 -7.52 0.29
CA TYR A 115 -7.75 -8.03 -0.27
C TYR A 115 -7.73 -8.00 -1.80
N ARG A 116 -7.29 -6.91 -2.45
CA ARG A 116 -7.16 -6.84 -3.92
C ARG A 116 -6.22 -7.91 -4.46
N ALA A 117 -5.08 -8.16 -3.81
CA ALA A 117 -4.16 -9.22 -4.21
C ALA A 117 -4.85 -10.59 -4.20
N ALA A 118 -5.56 -10.90 -3.10
CA ALA A 118 -6.32 -12.14 -2.99
C ALA A 118 -7.40 -12.23 -4.08
N SER A 119 -8.17 -11.17 -4.27
CA SER A 119 -9.23 -11.11 -5.29
C SER A 119 -8.68 -11.37 -6.70
N ILE A 120 -7.59 -10.72 -7.09
CA ILE A 120 -6.95 -10.91 -8.41
C ILE A 120 -6.56 -12.37 -8.62
N LEU A 121 -5.99 -13.02 -7.61
CA LEU A 121 -5.59 -14.43 -7.69
C LEU A 121 -6.78 -15.40 -7.68
N THR A 122 -7.92 -15.01 -7.10
CA THR A 122 -9.12 -15.86 -7.04
C THR A 122 -10.09 -15.65 -8.20
N ASP A 123 -10.12 -14.47 -8.83
CA ASP A 123 -10.98 -14.16 -9.99
C ASP A 123 -10.56 -14.93 -11.25
N GLN A 124 -9.37 -15.54 -11.24
CA GLN A 124 -8.83 -16.37 -12.33
C GLN A 124 -9.49 -17.76 -12.42
N LYS A 125 -10.49 -18.08 -11.58
CA LYS A 125 -11.15 -19.40 -11.57
C LYS A 125 -12.57 -19.36 -12.13
N ASP A 126 -12.66 -19.40 -13.46
CA ASP A 126 -13.53 -20.39 -14.10
C ASP A 126 -12.76 -21.73 -14.10
N TYR A 127 -13.05 -22.59 -13.12
CA TYR A 127 -12.54 -23.97 -13.09
C TYR A 127 -13.61 -24.92 -13.60
#